data_AF-A0A2P2MT19-F1
#
_entry.id   AF-A0A2P2MT19-F1
#
_cell.length_a   1.000
_cell.length_b   1.000
_cell.length_c   1.000
_cell.angle_alpha   90.00
_cell.angle_beta   90.00
_cell.angle_gamma   90.00
#
_symmetry.space_group_name_H-M   'P 1'
#
loop_
_entity.id
_entity.type
_entity.pdbx_description
1 polymer ?
#
loop_
_entity_poly.entity_id
_entity_poly.type
_entity_poly.pdbx_seq_one_letter_code
_entity_poly.pdbx_strand_id
1 'polypeptide(L)'
;MHQVLKLHQQEISELSEYDPLDLFSGSKERILKAIKDLYTTPQNNFRVFLNGSLILGGLGGGTEKTTAMTGEGFEDSLLSIIRAVDGLRISSFIQLVAETVYSSGVLNRLLEVQKRDNLDIEGAIHAYYNIVSQPCAVCKKLDAARLPHIHAYLHSLSMDESLMIVKDYLIAATAKDCSLMICFRPREDGEFESPHSLYLQATGQNFDYKVNFIDLDMKPLKKMEDYHQLDRKILNCYAQMVNKEHVKENTENGGL
;
A
#
# COMPACT_ATOMS: atom_id res chain seq x y z
N MET A 1 -3.12 -1.84 10.86
CA MET A 1 -2.24 -2.46 11.89
C MET A 1 -0.81 -1.93 11.86
N HIS A 2 -0.04 -2.09 10.78
CA HIS A 2 1.37 -1.67 10.74
C HIS A 2 1.62 -0.19 11.08
N GLN A 3 0.72 0.72 10.70
CA GLN A 3 0.77 2.14 11.10
C GLN A 3 0.91 2.34 12.62
N VAL A 4 0.27 1.50 13.44
CA VAL A 4 0.38 1.57 14.91
C VAL A 4 1.79 1.26 15.39
N LEU A 5 2.42 0.24 14.81
CA LEU A 5 3.81 -0.10 15.13
C LEU A 5 4.77 1.03 14.72
N LYS A 6 4.60 1.58 13.51
CA LYS A 6 5.41 2.71 13.03
C LYS A 6 5.28 3.94 13.93
N LEU A 7 4.06 4.26 14.37
CA LEU A 7 3.81 5.37 15.30
C LEU A 7 4.49 5.09 16.65
N HIS A 8 4.36 3.87 17.18
CA HIS A 8 5.01 3.46 18.42
C HIS A 8 6.55 3.55 18.34
N GLN A 9 7.11 3.26 17.16
CA GLN A 9 8.55 3.35 16.87
C GLN A 9 9.01 4.75 16.46
N GLN A 10 8.12 5.75 16.44
CA GLN A 10 8.39 7.13 16.02
C GLN A 10 8.92 7.23 14.57
N GLU A 11 8.58 6.27 13.72
CA GLU A 11 8.90 6.31 12.28
C GLU A 11 7.95 7.24 11.50
N ILE A 12 6.79 7.53 12.09
CA ILE A 12 5.76 8.45 11.57
C ILE A 12 5.25 9.34 12.71
N SER A 13 4.82 10.55 12.37
CA SER A 13 4.25 11.51 13.33
C SER A 13 2.78 11.23 13.65
N GLU A 14 2.03 10.65 12.72
CA GLU A 14 0.61 10.36 12.85
C GLU A 14 0.21 9.14 12.02
N LEU A 15 -0.95 8.55 12.35
CA LEU A 15 -1.52 7.46 11.55
C LEU A 15 -2.00 8.00 10.20
N SER A 16 -1.62 7.31 9.14
CA SER A 16 -2.13 7.60 7.79
C SER A 16 -3.65 7.42 7.71
N GLU A 17 -4.32 8.34 7.02
CA GLU A 17 -5.74 8.23 6.68
C GLU A 17 -5.97 7.21 5.55
N TYR A 18 -4.94 6.93 4.75
CA TYR A 18 -5.02 6.02 3.60
C TYR A 18 -5.29 4.56 4.01
N ASP A 19 -6.35 4.00 3.42
CA ASP A 19 -6.69 2.58 3.46
C ASP A 19 -6.45 1.93 2.07
N PRO A 20 -5.51 0.97 1.95
CA PRO A 20 -5.33 0.20 0.72
C PRO A 20 -6.60 -0.51 0.24
N LEU A 21 -7.49 -0.94 1.14
CA LEU A 21 -8.73 -1.61 0.74
C LEU A 21 -9.68 -0.69 -0.02
N ASP A 22 -9.61 0.62 0.23
CA ASP A 22 -10.34 1.61 -0.56
C ASP A 22 -9.76 1.73 -1.98
N LEU A 23 -8.43 1.76 -2.11
CA LEU A 23 -7.73 1.88 -3.40
C LEU A 23 -7.88 0.64 -4.28
N PHE A 24 -7.87 -0.56 -3.68
CA PHE A 24 -8.03 -1.83 -4.40
C PHE A 24 -9.49 -2.31 -4.48
N SER A 25 -10.46 -1.47 -4.09
CA SER A 25 -11.87 -1.86 -3.99
C SER A 25 -12.58 -2.10 -5.32
N GLY A 26 -12.08 -1.53 -6.42
CA GLY A 26 -12.79 -1.44 -7.69
C GLY A 26 -13.98 -0.46 -7.67
N SER A 27 -14.23 0.25 -6.57
CA SER A 27 -15.22 1.33 -6.49
C SER A 27 -14.54 2.67 -6.75
N LYS A 28 -15.11 3.43 -7.68
CA LYS A 28 -14.62 4.76 -8.07
C LYS A 28 -14.62 5.74 -6.89
N GLU A 29 -15.66 5.68 -6.06
CA GLU A 29 -15.84 6.53 -4.89
C GLU A 29 -14.79 6.23 -3.81
N ARG A 30 -14.54 4.94 -3.55
CA ARG A 30 -13.53 4.50 -2.59
C ARG A 30 -12.11 4.79 -3.10
N ILE A 31 -11.84 4.58 -4.38
CA ILE A 31 -10.56 4.98 -5.00
C ILE A 31 -10.34 6.49 -4.83
N LEU A 32 -11.35 7.32 -5.13
CA LEU A 32 -11.25 8.76 -4.94
C LEU A 32 -10.94 9.14 -3.49
N LYS A 33 -11.62 8.49 -2.52
CA LYS A 33 -11.31 8.64 -1.10
C LYS A 33 -9.85 8.28 -0.80
N ALA A 34 -9.38 7.12 -1.26
CA ALA A 34 -8.00 6.68 -1.03
C ALA A 34 -6.95 7.64 -1.59
N ILE A 35 -7.17 8.20 -2.81
CA ILE A 35 -6.27 9.21 -3.38
C ILE A 35 -6.29 10.51 -2.56
N LYS A 36 -7.46 10.92 -2.06
CA LYS A 36 -7.58 12.07 -1.16
C LYS A 36 -6.82 11.83 0.15
N ASP A 37 -6.95 10.65 0.75
CA ASP A 37 -6.28 10.30 1.99
C ASP A 37 -4.75 10.22 1.79
N LEU A 38 -4.29 9.72 0.64
CA LEU A 38 -2.89 9.76 0.22
C LEU A 38 -2.37 11.19 0.02
N TYR A 39 -3.20 12.12 -0.47
CA TYR A 39 -2.85 13.53 -0.52
C TYR A 39 -2.76 14.14 0.89
N THR A 40 -3.69 13.81 1.79
CA THR A 40 -3.71 14.36 3.16
C THR A 40 -2.52 13.88 3.99
N THR A 41 -2.24 12.57 3.99
CA THR A 41 -1.11 11.96 4.71
C THR A 41 -0.23 11.17 3.73
N PRO A 42 0.65 11.83 2.95
CA PRO A 42 1.43 11.16 1.90
C PRO A 42 2.40 10.10 2.42
N GLN A 43 2.99 10.34 3.60
CA GLN A 43 4.05 9.54 4.19
C GLN A 43 5.10 9.12 3.13
N ASN A 44 5.32 7.82 2.93
CA ASN A 44 6.15 7.31 1.84
C ASN A 44 5.33 6.70 0.69
N ASN A 45 4.00 6.84 0.73
CA ASN A 45 3.04 6.22 -0.18
C ASN A 45 2.63 7.12 -1.36
N PHE A 46 2.77 8.44 -1.24
CA PHE A 46 2.36 9.36 -2.31
C PHE A 46 3.40 10.45 -2.57
N ARG A 47 3.71 10.66 -3.85
CA ARG A 47 4.64 11.70 -4.32
C ARG A 47 4.13 12.25 -5.63
N VAL A 48 4.29 13.55 -5.84
CA VAL A 48 3.94 14.21 -7.11
C VAL A 48 5.15 14.97 -7.62
N PHE A 49 5.43 14.78 -8.91
CA PHE A 49 6.53 15.44 -9.60
C PHE A 49 5.99 16.28 -10.76
N LEU A 50 6.52 17.48 -10.91
CA LEU A 50 6.31 18.34 -12.07
C LEU A 50 7.64 18.46 -12.83
N ASN A 51 7.67 17.96 -14.07
CA ASN A 51 8.88 17.96 -14.91
C ASN A 51 10.13 17.40 -14.19
N GLY A 52 9.93 16.32 -13.42
CA GLY A 52 10.99 15.66 -12.65
C GLY A 52 11.33 16.31 -11.30
N SER A 53 10.75 17.47 -10.98
CA SER A 53 10.93 18.14 -9.68
C SER A 53 9.82 17.73 -8.72
N LEU A 54 10.17 17.33 -7.50
CA LEU A 54 9.20 16.96 -6.47
C LEU A 54 8.41 18.20 -6.00
N ILE A 55 7.08 18.12 -6.06
CA ILE A 55 6.16 19.20 -5.65
C ILE A 55 5.21 18.79 -4.51
N LEU A 56 5.07 17.49 -4.21
CA LEU A 56 4.33 16.97 -3.05
C LEU A 56 4.95 15.65 -2.57
N GLY A 57 4.98 15.42 -1.26
CA GLY A 57 5.60 14.26 -0.62
C GLY A 57 7.08 14.50 -0.31
N GLY A 58 7.88 13.45 -0.12
CA GLY A 58 9.28 13.59 0.33
C GLY A 58 10.24 12.56 -0.23
N LEU A 59 11.52 12.93 -0.26
CA LEU A 59 12.60 12.18 -0.90
C LEU A 59 13.16 11.01 -0.04
N GLY A 60 12.63 10.77 1.15
CA GLY A 60 13.03 9.67 2.04
C GLY A 60 12.72 9.98 3.50
N GLY A 61 12.22 8.99 4.26
CA GLY A 61 11.61 9.20 5.59
C GLY A 61 10.16 9.70 5.45
N GLY A 62 9.25 9.20 6.28
CA GLY A 62 7.82 9.51 6.17
C GLY A 62 7.60 11.02 6.18
N THR A 63 6.95 11.57 5.15
CA THR A 63 6.59 12.98 5.20
C THR A 63 5.46 13.22 6.17
N GLU A 64 5.52 14.37 6.82
CA GLU A 64 4.42 14.89 7.62
C GLU A 64 3.17 15.10 6.75
N LYS A 65 2.03 15.26 7.41
CA LYS A 65 0.75 15.59 6.81
C LYS A 65 0.86 16.85 5.95
N THR A 66 0.06 16.91 4.89
CA THR A 66 -0.06 18.11 4.07
C THR A 66 -0.67 19.24 4.90
N THR A 67 0.16 20.23 5.22
CA THR A 67 -0.22 21.48 5.88
C THR A 67 -0.84 22.47 4.90
N ALA A 68 -1.46 23.54 5.41
CA ALA A 68 -1.98 24.63 4.57
C ALA A 68 -0.90 25.21 3.65
N MET A 69 0.30 25.48 4.17
CA MET A 69 1.42 26.04 3.40
C MET A 69 1.87 25.11 2.27
N THR A 70 2.00 23.81 2.54
CA THR A 70 2.35 22.82 1.50
C THR A 70 1.22 22.63 0.48
N GLY A 71 -0.04 22.74 0.92
CA GLY A 71 -1.20 22.69 0.04
C GLY A 71 -1.26 23.87 -0.91
N GLU A 72 -1.02 25.10 -0.42
CA GLU A 72 -0.95 26.30 -1.25
C GLU A 72 0.16 26.20 -2.32
N GLY A 73 1.38 25.82 -1.91
CA GLY A 73 2.48 25.64 -2.86
C GLY A 73 2.21 24.55 -3.92
N PHE A 74 1.47 23.49 -3.55
CA PHE A 74 1.06 22.45 -4.48
C PHE A 74 -0.05 22.93 -5.43
N GLU A 75 -1.07 23.63 -4.94
CA GLU A 75 -2.14 24.25 -5.75
C GLU A 75 -1.56 25.19 -6.81
N ASP A 76 -0.57 26.00 -6.44
CA ASP A 76 0.13 26.93 -7.36
C ASP A 76 0.95 26.17 -8.41
N SER A 77 1.62 25.09 -8.01
CA SER A 77 2.39 24.25 -8.94
C SER A 77 1.51 23.61 -10.02
N LEU A 78 0.23 23.38 -9.75
CA LEU A 78 -0.73 22.80 -10.70
C LEU A 78 -1.29 23.80 -11.71
N LEU A 79 -1.07 25.11 -11.54
CA LEU A 79 -1.65 26.18 -12.36
C LEU A 79 -1.39 25.99 -13.86
N SER A 80 -0.18 25.55 -14.23
CA SER A 80 0.22 25.36 -15.64
C SER A 80 -0.36 24.09 -16.28
N ILE A 81 -0.95 23.20 -15.48
CA ILE A 81 -1.39 21.86 -15.92
C ILE A 81 -2.91 21.75 -15.88
N ILE A 82 -3.56 22.29 -14.85
CA ILE A 82 -5.00 22.13 -14.59
C ILE A 82 -5.70 23.48 -14.71
N ARG A 83 -6.56 23.61 -15.73
CA ARG A 83 -7.39 24.78 -16.04
C ARG A 83 -8.62 24.83 -15.13
N ALA A 84 -8.39 24.94 -13.82
CA ALA A 84 -9.42 25.15 -12.81
C ALA A 84 -9.20 26.49 -12.10
N VAL A 85 -10.28 27.09 -11.58
CA VAL A 85 -10.20 28.28 -10.74
C VAL A 85 -9.41 28.01 -9.45
N ASP A 86 -8.86 29.06 -8.86
CA ASP A 86 -8.06 28.97 -7.64
C ASP A 86 -8.80 28.23 -6.51
N GLY A 87 -8.12 27.27 -5.91
CA GLY A 87 -8.66 26.41 -4.85
C GLY A 87 -9.34 25.13 -5.35
N LEU A 88 -9.49 24.94 -6.66
CA LEU A 88 -10.08 23.74 -7.27
C LEU A 88 -9.09 22.89 -8.08
N ARG A 89 -7.80 23.25 -8.16
CA ARG A 89 -6.83 22.47 -8.95
C ARG A 89 -6.46 21.16 -8.24
N ILE A 90 -6.28 21.17 -6.93
CA ILE A 90 -6.03 19.95 -6.13
C ILE A 90 -7.17 18.95 -6.25
N SER A 91 -8.43 19.39 -6.12
CA SER A 91 -9.58 18.48 -6.22
C SER A 91 -9.70 17.89 -7.63
N SER A 92 -9.44 18.70 -8.66
CA SER A 92 -9.37 18.25 -10.06
C SER A 92 -8.21 17.28 -10.30
N PHE A 93 -7.04 17.51 -9.70
CA PHE A 93 -5.89 16.60 -9.75
C PHE A 93 -6.18 15.25 -9.08
N ILE A 94 -6.73 15.27 -7.87
CA ILE A 94 -7.14 14.06 -7.14
C ILE A 94 -8.14 13.26 -7.98
N GLN A 95 -9.11 13.94 -8.60
CA GLN A 95 -10.07 13.30 -9.48
C GLN A 95 -9.41 12.72 -10.73
N LEU A 96 -8.47 13.44 -11.37
CA LEU A 96 -7.68 12.94 -12.49
C LEU A 96 -6.97 11.62 -12.15
N VAL A 97 -6.25 11.60 -11.03
CA VAL A 97 -5.52 10.40 -10.57
C VAL A 97 -6.48 9.24 -10.29
N ALA A 98 -7.58 9.50 -9.57
CA ALA A 98 -8.57 8.48 -9.23
C ALA A 98 -9.23 7.85 -10.48
N GLU A 99 -9.62 8.68 -11.45
CA GLU A 99 -10.21 8.24 -12.72
C GLU A 99 -9.22 7.42 -13.54
N THR A 100 -7.94 7.79 -13.56
CA THR A 100 -6.90 7.03 -14.26
C THR A 100 -6.63 5.68 -13.59
N VAL A 101 -6.56 5.64 -12.26
CA VAL A 101 -6.44 4.38 -11.51
C VAL A 101 -7.62 3.45 -11.81
N TYR A 102 -8.85 3.99 -11.78
CA TYR A 102 -10.07 3.22 -12.05
C TYR A 102 -10.12 2.70 -13.49
N SER A 103 -9.97 3.60 -14.48
CA SER A 103 -10.11 3.27 -15.91
C SER A 103 -9.00 2.38 -16.46
N SER A 104 -7.77 2.51 -15.93
CA SER A 104 -6.64 1.67 -16.39
C SER A 104 -6.75 0.21 -15.97
N GLY A 105 -7.54 -0.10 -14.92
CA GLY A 105 -7.66 -1.45 -14.36
C GLY A 105 -6.34 -2.05 -13.85
N VAL A 106 -5.29 -1.23 -13.72
CA VAL A 106 -3.92 -1.69 -13.43
C VAL A 106 -3.80 -2.33 -12.05
N LEU A 107 -4.54 -1.80 -11.07
CA LEU A 107 -4.54 -2.30 -9.71
C LEU A 107 -5.24 -3.65 -9.57
N ASN A 108 -6.22 -3.96 -10.43
CA ASN A 108 -6.86 -5.28 -10.44
C ASN A 108 -5.84 -6.37 -10.77
N ARG A 109 -4.97 -6.11 -11.77
CA ARG A 109 -3.90 -7.05 -12.15
C ARG A 109 -2.85 -7.19 -11.04
N LEU A 110 -2.47 -6.09 -10.39
CA LEU A 110 -1.53 -6.14 -9.27
C LEU A 110 -2.11 -6.95 -8.10
N LEU A 111 -3.39 -6.73 -7.78
CA LEU A 111 -4.06 -7.42 -6.69
C LEU A 111 -4.07 -8.94 -6.88
N GLU A 112 -4.30 -9.42 -8.11
CA GLU A 112 -4.23 -10.86 -8.41
C GLU A 112 -2.83 -11.45 -8.18
N VAL A 113 -1.77 -10.66 -8.38
CA VAL A 113 -0.41 -11.08 -8.04
C VAL A 113 -0.19 -11.08 -6.52
N GLN A 114 -0.69 -10.06 -5.81
CA GLN A 114 -0.60 -9.99 -4.34
C GLN A 114 -1.34 -11.15 -3.65
N LYS A 115 -2.47 -11.58 -4.22
CA LYS A 115 -3.28 -12.72 -3.75
C LYS A 115 -2.60 -14.09 -3.92
N ARG A 116 -1.44 -14.17 -4.61
CA ARG A 116 -0.65 -15.41 -4.63
C ARG A 116 -0.16 -15.81 -3.24
N ASP A 117 -0.08 -14.86 -2.32
CA ASP A 117 0.09 -15.12 -0.89
C ASP A 117 -1.20 -15.67 -0.27
N ASN A 118 -1.42 -16.98 -0.42
CA ASN A 118 -2.64 -17.67 0.02
C ASN A 118 -2.57 -18.17 1.48
N LEU A 119 -1.36 -18.31 2.03
CA LEU A 119 -1.13 -18.89 3.35
C LEU A 119 -0.72 -17.85 4.39
N ASP A 120 -0.54 -16.60 3.96
CA ASP A 120 0.14 -15.56 4.72
C ASP A 120 1.55 -15.98 5.13
N ILE A 121 2.30 -15.06 5.74
CA ILE A 121 3.63 -15.35 6.25
C ILE A 121 3.60 -16.40 7.36
N GLU A 122 2.52 -16.47 8.15
CA GLU A 122 2.35 -17.47 9.21
C GLU A 122 2.34 -18.92 8.65
N GLY A 123 1.82 -19.14 7.44
CA GLY A 123 1.88 -20.44 6.78
C GLY A 123 3.12 -20.63 5.92
N ALA A 124 3.50 -19.63 5.12
CA ALA A 124 4.61 -19.73 4.16
C ALA A 124 5.96 -19.97 4.85
N ILE A 125 6.13 -19.51 6.09
CA ILE A 125 7.35 -19.73 6.87
C ILE A 125 7.65 -21.22 7.13
N HIS A 126 6.62 -22.08 7.20
CA HIS A 126 6.80 -23.52 7.39
C HIS A 126 7.41 -24.17 6.15
N ALA A 127 6.90 -23.82 4.96
CA ALA A 127 7.46 -24.27 3.69
C ALA A 127 8.90 -23.77 3.49
N TYR A 128 9.22 -22.56 3.94
CA TYR A 128 10.59 -22.04 3.94
C TYR A 128 11.54 -22.95 4.73
N TYR A 129 11.16 -23.39 5.94
CA TYR A 129 12.00 -24.30 6.74
C TYR A 129 12.21 -25.67 6.08
N ASN A 130 11.23 -26.17 5.32
CA ASN A 130 11.40 -27.37 4.50
C ASN A 130 12.50 -27.16 3.44
N ILE A 131 12.46 -26.03 2.72
CA ILE A 131 13.41 -25.70 1.64
C ILE A 131 14.84 -25.57 2.18
N VAL A 132 15.03 -24.84 3.28
CA VAL A 132 16.37 -24.64 3.85
C VAL A 132 16.88 -25.87 4.62
N SER A 133 16.08 -26.95 4.71
CA SER A 133 16.40 -28.18 5.42
C SER A 133 16.81 -27.95 6.88
N GLN A 134 16.14 -26.98 7.54
CA GLN A 134 16.39 -26.66 8.95
C GLN A 134 15.17 -27.00 9.80
N PRO A 135 15.37 -27.40 11.07
CA PRO A 135 14.25 -27.61 11.98
C PRO A 135 13.43 -26.33 12.18
N CYS A 136 12.13 -26.40 11.92
CA CYS A 136 11.23 -25.25 11.95
C CYS A 136 11.22 -24.52 13.31
N ALA A 137 11.74 -23.29 13.34
CA ALA A 137 11.83 -22.50 14.56
C ALA A 137 10.46 -22.05 15.11
N VAL A 138 9.42 -22.04 14.28
CA VAL A 138 8.04 -21.74 14.68
C VAL A 138 7.48 -22.93 15.48
N CYS A 139 7.56 -24.13 14.93
CA CYS A 139 7.08 -25.36 15.57
C CYS A 139 7.84 -25.69 16.86
N LYS A 140 9.15 -25.39 16.94
CA LYS A 140 9.95 -25.59 18.16
C LYS A 140 9.43 -24.84 19.39
N LYS A 141 8.71 -23.73 19.19
CA LYS A 141 8.14 -22.94 20.29
C LYS A 141 6.81 -23.48 20.78
N LEU A 142 6.23 -24.45 20.08
CA LEU A 142 4.97 -25.09 20.43
C LEU A 142 5.25 -26.43 21.10
N ASP A 143 4.43 -26.76 22.09
CA ASP A 143 4.39 -28.12 22.63
C ASP A 143 3.89 -29.08 21.53
N ALA A 144 4.49 -30.25 21.40
CA ALA A 144 4.17 -31.23 20.35
C ALA A 144 2.68 -31.65 20.41
N ALA A 145 2.07 -31.64 21.60
CA ALA A 145 0.65 -31.92 21.80
C ALA A 145 -0.29 -30.80 21.34
N ARG A 146 0.24 -29.60 21.05
CA ARG A 146 -0.52 -28.40 20.66
C ARG A 146 -0.24 -27.96 19.22
N LEU A 147 0.45 -28.79 18.43
CA LEU A 147 0.78 -28.43 17.06
C LEU A 147 -0.50 -28.41 16.21
N PRO A 148 -0.87 -27.27 15.60
CA PRO A 148 -2.01 -27.20 14.70
C PRO A 148 -1.88 -28.20 13.54
N HIS A 149 -2.98 -28.86 13.18
CA HIS A 149 -3.02 -29.82 12.06
C HIS A 149 -2.46 -29.24 10.75
N ILE A 150 -2.68 -27.94 10.51
CA ILE A 150 -2.17 -27.24 9.34
C ILE A 150 -0.63 -27.20 9.30
N HIS A 151 0.06 -27.06 10.43
CA HIS A 151 1.54 -27.05 10.43
C HIS A 151 2.09 -28.45 10.10
N ALA A 152 1.48 -29.50 10.63
CA ALA A 152 1.86 -30.88 10.31
C ALA A 152 1.66 -31.17 8.81
N TYR A 153 0.53 -30.73 8.24
CA TYR A 153 0.28 -30.80 6.81
C TYR A 153 1.35 -30.05 5.99
N LEU A 154 1.67 -28.80 6.33
CA LEU A 154 2.68 -28.00 5.63
C LEU A 154 4.09 -28.62 5.67
N HIS A 155 4.44 -29.34 6.75
CA HIS A 155 5.70 -30.08 6.85
C HIS A 155 5.68 -31.46 6.16
N SER A 156 4.50 -31.96 5.79
CA SER A 156 4.36 -33.19 5.01
C SER A 156 4.40 -32.98 3.49
N LEU A 157 4.36 -31.72 3.04
CA LEU A 157 4.43 -31.35 1.64
C LEU A 157 5.75 -31.80 0.99
N SER A 158 5.67 -32.08 -0.31
CA SER A 158 6.86 -32.32 -1.13
C SER A 158 7.74 -31.07 -1.23
N MET A 159 8.98 -31.27 -1.69
CA MET A 159 9.91 -30.16 -1.94
C MET A 159 9.35 -29.21 -3.01
N ASP A 160 8.74 -29.73 -4.07
CA ASP A 160 8.18 -28.91 -5.16
C ASP A 160 6.99 -28.05 -4.70
N GLU A 161 6.11 -28.62 -3.87
CA GLU A 161 4.99 -27.87 -3.27
C GLU A 161 5.50 -26.77 -2.33
N SER A 162 6.50 -27.10 -1.50
CA SER A 162 7.12 -26.12 -0.59
C SER A 162 7.78 -24.98 -1.37
N LEU A 163 8.52 -25.31 -2.44
CA LEU A 163 9.13 -24.33 -3.35
C LEU A 163 8.08 -23.44 -4.01
N MET A 164 6.95 -24.01 -4.45
CA MET A 164 5.88 -23.23 -5.07
C MET A 164 5.27 -22.22 -4.10
N ILE A 165 4.97 -22.66 -2.87
CA ILE A 165 4.42 -21.79 -1.81
C ILE A 165 5.35 -20.60 -1.56
N VAL A 166 6.65 -20.86 -1.35
CA VAL A 166 7.60 -19.78 -1.03
C VAL A 166 7.86 -18.89 -2.24
N LYS A 167 7.90 -19.45 -3.45
CA LYS A 167 8.02 -18.66 -4.69
C LYS A 167 6.84 -17.71 -4.84
N ASP A 168 5.61 -18.21 -4.68
CA ASP A 168 4.40 -17.42 -4.80
C ASP A 168 4.30 -16.35 -3.71
N TYR A 169 4.72 -16.67 -2.47
CA TYR A 169 4.84 -15.70 -1.40
C TYR A 169 5.82 -14.57 -1.75
N LEU A 170 7.02 -14.88 -2.27
CA LEU A 170 8.02 -13.85 -2.61
C LEU A 170 7.58 -12.98 -3.81
N ILE A 171 6.86 -13.57 -4.78
CA ILE A 171 6.23 -12.83 -5.88
C ILE A 171 5.18 -11.86 -5.32
N ALA A 172 4.31 -12.34 -4.44
CA ALA A 172 3.31 -11.50 -3.79
C ALA A 172 3.96 -10.41 -2.92
N ALA A 173 5.01 -10.71 -2.16
CA ALA A 173 5.76 -9.75 -1.37
C ALA A 173 6.42 -8.67 -2.23
N THR A 174 6.88 -9.03 -3.44
CA THR A 174 7.37 -8.06 -4.43
C THR A 174 6.24 -7.15 -4.90
N ALA A 175 5.06 -7.70 -5.22
CA ALA A 175 3.88 -6.94 -5.64
C ALA A 175 3.25 -6.07 -4.52
N LYS A 176 3.44 -6.44 -3.25
CA LYS A 176 2.99 -5.66 -2.07
C LYS A 176 3.91 -4.46 -1.78
N ASP A 177 5.15 -4.49 -2.29
CA ASP A 177 6.20 -3.49 -2.00
C ASP A 177 6.69 -2.73 -3.25
N CYS A 178 5.99 -2.87 -4.37
CA CYS A 178 6.26 -2.12 -5.60
C CYS A 178 5.57 -0.75 -5.60
N SER A 179 6.03 0.17 -6.43
CA SER A 179 5.38 1.48 -6.63
C SER A 179 4.69 1.58 -7.99
N LEU A 180 3.56 2.30 -8.04
CA LEU A 180 2.87 2.66 -9.28
C LEU A 180 3.21 4.10 -9.66
N MET A 181 3.77 4.30 -10.86
CA MET A 181 4.03 5.63 -11.42
C MET A 181 3.03 5.93 -12.53
N ILE A 182 2.27 7.02 -12.36
CA ILE A 182 1.34 7.54 -13.37
C ILE A 182 1.87 8.87 -13.89
N CYS A 183 2.13 8.93 -15.19
CA CYS A 183 2.60 10.14 -15.87
C CYS A 183 1.43 10.76 -16.62
N PHE A 184 1.24 12.08 -16.49
CA PHE A 184 0.20 12.83 -17.17
C PHE A 184 0.81 13.87 -18.12
N ARG A 185 0.16 14.09 -19.26
CA ARG A 185 0.47 15.20 -20.17
C ARG A 185 -0.85 15.83 -20.64
N PRO A 186 -1.09 17.13 -20.38
CA PRO A 186 -2.27 17.80 -20.93
C PRO A 186 -2.19 17.83 -22.45
N ARG A 187 -3.33 17.67 -23.11
CA ARG A 187 -3.45 17.76 -24.58
C ARG A 187 -3.91 19.14 -25.01
N GLU A 188 -3.42 19.56 -26.16
CA GLU A 188 -3.96 20.72 -26.88
C GLU A 188 -5.14 20.31 -27.77
N ASP A 189 -6.01 21.27 -28.05
CA ASP A 189 -7.19 21.06 -28.90
C ASP A 189 -6.73 20.71 -30.33
N GLY A 190 -7.21 19.59 -30.87
CA GLY A 190 -6.88 19.12 -32.22
C GLY A 190 -5.84 18.00 -32.31
N GLU A 191 -5.30 17.50 -31.18
CA GLU A 191 -4.47 16.29 -31.17
C GLU A 191 -5.31 15.01 -31.41
N PHE A 192 -4.79 14.08 -32.24
CA PHE A 192 -5.43 12.79 -32.53
C PHE A 192 -5.66 11.94 -31.28
N GLU A 193 -6.78 11.21 -31.21
CA GLU A 193 -7.11 10.30 -30.10
C GLU A 193 -5.94 9.34 -29.79
N SER A 194 -5.57 9.27 -28.50
CA SER A 194 -4.62 8.28 -27.98
C SER A 194 -5.40 7.19 -27.28
N PRO A 195 -4.99 5.92 -27.39
CA PRO A 195 -5.61 4.84 -26.65
C PRO A 195 -5.46 4.99 -25.13
N HIS A 196 -4.58 5.88 -24.65
CA HIS A 196 -4.36 6.15 -23.22
C HIS A 196 -4.61 7.63 -22.92
N SER A 197 -5.82 8.10 -23.25
CA SER A 197 -6.29 9.43 -22.89
C SER A 197 -7.44 9.39 -21.90
N LEU A 198 -7.53 10.40 -21.04
CA LEU A 198 -8.61 10.60 -20.09
C LEU A 198 -9.16 12.02 -20.24
N TYR A 199 -10.48 12.14 -20.33
CA TYR A 199 -11.17 13.44 -20.29
C TYR A 199 -11.61 13.76 -18.85
N LEU A 200 -11.08 14.85 -18.30
CA LEU A 200 -11.40 15.33 -16.96
C LEU A 200 -12.60 16.27 -17.04
N GLN A 201 -13.78 15.76 -16.68
CA GLN A 201 -15.05 16.49 -16.73
C GLN A 201 -15.02 17.80 -15.93
N ALA A 202 -14.34 17.83 -14.78
CA ALA A 202 -14.27 18.99 -13.89
C ALA A 202 -13.62 20.23 -14.54
N THR A 203 -12.72 20.03 -15.49
CA THR A 203 -11.96 21.12 -16.14
C THR A 203 -12.16 21.18 -17.65
N GLY A 204 -12.87 20.22 -18.22
CA GLY A 204 -13.02 20.09 -19.67
C GLY A 204 -11.70 19.82 -20.40
N GLN A 205 -10.70 19.25 -19.72
CA GLN A 205 -9.38 18.98 -20.28
C GLN A 205 -9.18 17.52 -20.65
N ASN A 206 -8.41 17.27 -21.70
CA ASN A 206 -7.90 15.95 -22.05
C ASN A 206 -6.45 15.77 -21.57
N PHE A 207 -6.15 14.58 -21.04
CA PHE A 207 -4.80 14.20 -20.63
C PHE A 207 -4.40 12.88 -21.28
N ASP A 208 -3.22 12.82 -21.86
CA ASP A 208 -2.55 11.54 -22.08
C ASP A 208 -2.01 11.03 -20.75
N TYR A 209 -2.03 9.72 -20.55
CA TYR A 209 -1.40 9.10 -19.40
C TYR A 209 -0.60 7.85 -19.75
N LYS A 210 0.39 7.54 -18.90
CA LYS A 210 1.12 6.26 -18.91
C LYS A 210 1.20 5.74 -17.49
N VAL A 211 1.09 4.43 -17.34
CA VAL A 211 1.15 3.76 -16.05
C VAL A 211 2.28 2.73 -16.08
N ASN A 212 3.18 2.79 -15.10
CA ASN A 212 4.31 1.87 -14.98
C ASN A 212 4.45 1.39 -13.53
N PHE A 213 4.85 0.14 -13.37
CA PHE A 213 5.34 -0.37 -12.09
C PHE A 213 6.85 -0.18 -12.00
N ILE A 214 7.32 0.21 -10.82
CA ILE A 214 8.74 0.31 -10.46
C ILE A 214 8.99 -0.49 -9.18
N ASP A 215 10.26 -0.71 -8.84
CA ASP A 215 10.70 -1.46 -7.66
C ASP A 215 10.24 -2.93 -7.64
N LEU A 216 10.36 -3.61 -8.80
CA LEU A 216 9.98 -5.02 -8.98
C LEU A 216 11.12 -6.02 -8.71
N ASP A 217 12.13 -5.61 -7.94
CA ASP A 217 13.24 -6.49 -7.58
C ASP A 217 12.75 -7.63 -6.67
N MET A 218 13.13 -8.86 -7.02
CA MET A 218 12.71 -10.05 -6.29
C MET A 218 13.18 -9.99 -4.84
N LYS A 219 12.25 -10.24 -3.91
CA LYS A 219 12.59 -10.31 -2.48
C LYS A 219 13.53 -11.49 -2.19
N PRO A 220 14.65 -11.29 -1.46
CA PRO A 220 15.55 -12.37 -1.12
C PRO A 220 14.89 -13.44 -0.25
N LEU A 221 15.16 -14.72 -0.53
CA LEU A 221 14.61 -15.86 0.24
C LEU A 221 14.89 -15.74 1.76
N LYS A 222 16.05 -15.21 2.16
CA LYS A 222 16.42 -15.04 3.57
C LYS A 222 15.50 -14.07 4.33
N LYS A 223 14.74 -13.21 3.63
CA LYS A 223 13.81 -12.27 4.25
C LYS A 223 12.57 -12.94 4.85
N MET A 224 12.29 -14.21 4.56
CA MET A 224 11.14 -14.94 5.13
C MET A 224 11.11 -14.87 6.66
N GLU A 225 12.25 -15.07 7.31
CA GLU A 225 12.35 -14.97 8.77
C GLU A 225 12.11 -13.55 9.27
N ASP A 226 12.66 -12.54 8.59
CA ASP A 226 12.43 -11.13 8.91
C ASP A 226 10.95 -10.76 8.79
N TYR A 227 10.28 -11.20 7.72
CA TYR A 227 8.85 -10.96 7.48
C TYR A 227 7.99 -11.58 8.58
N HIS A 228 8.27 -12.84 8.95
CA HIS A 228 7.54 -13.50 10.03
C HIS A 228 7.77 -12.82 11.38
N GLN A 229 8.99 -12.35 11.66
CA GLN A 229 9.27 -11.59 12.88
C GLN A 229 8.56 -10.24 12.90
N LEU A 230 8.56 -9.52 11.77
CA LEU A 230 7.91 -8.22 11.64
C LEU A 230 6.40 -8.35 11.82
N ASP A 231 5.77 -9.33 11.16
CA ASP A 231 4.33 -9.58 11.26
C ASP A 231 3.90 -9.83 12.73
N ARG A 232 4.64 -10.69 13.44
CA ARG A 232 4.41 -10.90 14.88
C ARG A 232 4.55 -9.63 15.72
N LYS A 233 5.51 -8.74 15.39
CA LYS A 233 5.65 -7.44 16.08
C LYS A 233 4.44 -6.55 15.82
N ILE A 234 3.96 -6.50 14.58
CA ILE A 234 2.78 -5.73 14.18
C ILE A 234 1.55 -6.22 14.94
N LEU A 235 1.26 -7.52 14.91
CA LEU A 235 0.09 -8.11 15.56
C LEU A 235 0.12 -7.89 17.08
N ASN A 236 1.28 -8.14 17.72
CA ASN A 236 1.43 -7.93 19.17
C ASN A 236 1.23 -6.47 19.57
N CYS A 237 1.82 -5.53 18.82
CA CYS A 237 1.67 -4.09 19.08
C CYS A 237 0.21 -3.66 18.92
N TYR A 238 -0.45 -4.12 17.87
CA TYR A 238 -1.84 -3.80 17.61
C TYR A 238 -2.79 -4.36 18.69
N ALA A 239 -2.60 -5.62 19.11
CA ALA A 239 -3.39 -6.24 20.17
C ALA A 239 -3.25 -5.48 21.51
N GLN A 240 -2.03 -5.00 21.83
CA GLN A 240 -1.80 -4.19 23.03
C GLN A 240 -2.53 -2.84 22.97
N MET A 241 -2.59 -2.20 21.80
CA MET A 241 -3.33 -0.95 21.61
C MET A 241 -4.83 -1.17 21.86
N VAL A 242 -5.42 -2.17 21.19
CA VAL A 242 -6.84 -2.50 21.31
C VAL A 242 -7.21 -2.83 22.77
N ASN A 243 -6.39 -3.60 23.47
CA ASN A 243 -6.63 -3.91 24.89
C ASN A 243 -6.59 -2.66 25.78
N LYS A 244 -5.69 -1.70 25.51
CA LYS A 244 -5.62 -0.44 26.28
C LYS A 244 -6.84 0.45 26.04
N GLU A 245 -7.36 0.49 24.81
CA GLU A 245 -8.57 1.25 24.48
C GLU A 245 -9.81 0.66 25.19
N HIS A 246 -9.98 -0.66 25.14
CA HIS A 246 -11.08 -1.34 25.86
C HIS A 246 -11.03 -1.12 27.37
N VAL A 247 -9.82 -1.11 27.97
CA VAL A 247 -9.68 -0.81 29.41
C VAL A 247 -10.07 0.63 29.71
N LYS A 248 -9.67 1.60 28.87
CA LYS A 248 -10.05 3.02 29.06
C LYS A 248 -11.57 3.22 28.97
N GLU A 249 -12.22 2.67 27.94
CA GLU A 249 -13.68 2.77 27.76
C GLU A 249 -14.46 2.17 28.95
N ASN A 250 -14.00 1.05 29.50
CA ASN A 250 -14.62 0.43 30.68
C ASN A 250 -14.40 1.23 31.97
N THR A 251 -13.30 1.98 32.07
CA THR A 251 -13.03 2.81 33.26
C THR A 251 -13.85 4.11 33.21
N GLU A 252 -14.11 4.64 32.01
CA GLU A 252 -14.93 5.85 31.81
C GLU A 252 -16.45 5.57 31.91
N ASN A 253 -16.91 4.38 31.52
CA ASN A 253 -18.32 3.98 31.61
C ASN A 253 -18.72 3.33 32.96
N GLY A 254 -17.76 2.98 33.82
CA GLY A 254 -17.98 2.38 35.13
C GLY A 254 -18.12 3.37 36.30
N GLY A 255 -18.09 4.67 36.02
CA GLY A 255 -18.22 5.75 37.00
C GLY A 255 -19.59 6.43 36.96
N LEU A 256 -20.66 5.69 37.27
CA LEU A 256 -21.99 6.23 37.59
C LEU A 256 -22.60 5.44 38.76
#